data_AF-F5SYX9-F1
#
_entry.id   AF-F5SYX9-F1
#
_cell.length_a   1.000
_cell.length_b   1.000
_cell.length_c   1.000
_cell.angle_alpha   90.00
_cell.angle_beta   90.00
_cell.angle_gamma   90.00
#
_symmetry.space_group_name_H-M   'P 1'
#
loop_
_entity.id
_entity.type
_entity.pdbx_description
1 polymer ?
#
loop_
_entity_poly.entity_id
_entity_poly.type
_entity_poly.pdbx_seq_one_letter_code
_entity_poly.pdbx_strand_id
1 'polypeptide(L)'
;MRADNTFMHLLLKAGISMLLTLFLLGCDSTNTTAPHSPKQNKATELSSKNINEYANEMANSYISIQEQLLKHYQQAKQSNNTYDFIQYRNHKWTPEYMSMKIRYSRDFEHNKAFLEKQPSAPLFAIYENLIYIGLDLKNGLLENDEARQQRALEEAEKAKQLVISIQQQLK
;
A
#
# COMPACT_ATOMS: atom_id res chain seq x y z
N MET A 1 33.96 -33.89 46.50
CA MET A 1 33.70 -32.45 46.61
C MET A 1 32.31 -32.18 46.04
N ARG A 2 31.33 -31.90 46.90
CA ARG A 2 29.93 -31.67 46.55
C ARG A 2 29.78 -30.15 46.39
N ALA A 3 29.60 -29.66 45.15
CA ALA A 3 29.32 -28.25 44.94
C ALA A 3 27.85 -27.99 45.33
N ASP A 4 27.65 -27.10 46.28
CA ASP A 4 26.36 -26.81 46.88
C ASP A 4 25.39 -26.15 45.88
N ASN A 5 24.37 -26.91 45.48
CA ASN A 5 23.34 -26.52 44.51
C ASN A 5 22.52 -25.28 44.95
N THR A 6 22.57 -24.93 46.23
CA THR A 6 21.95 -23.75 46.82
C THR A 6 22.65 -22.45 46.44
N PHE A 7 23.98 -22.47 46.23
CA PHE A 7 24.75 -21.27 45.89
C PHE A 7 24.54 -20.85 44.42
N MET A 8 24.43 -21.82 43.51
CA MET A 8 24.10 -21.59 42.09
C MET A 8 22.69 -20.99 41.92
N HIS A 9 21.71 -21.43 42.71
CA HIS A 9 20.36 -20.84 42.69
C HIS A 9 20.31 -19.41 43.25
N LEU A 10 21.16 -19.08 44.24
CA LEU A 10 21.25 -17.73 44.78
C LEU A 10 21.87 -16.76 43.77
N LEU A 11 22.93 -17.19 43.08
CA LEU A 11 23.57 -16.42 42.01
C LEU A 11 22.66 -16.24 40.79
N LEU A 12 21.89 -17.27 40.41
CA LEU A 12 20.93 -17.18 39.30
C LEU A 12 19.78 -16.21 39.63
N LYS A 13 19.25 -16.24 40.87
CA LYS A 13 18.20 -15.30 41.31
C LYS A 13 18.70 -13.86 41.40
N ALA A 14 19.94 -13.66 41.86
CA ALA A 14 20.57 -12.34 41.87
C ALA A 14 20.79 -11.80 40.44
N GLY A 15 21.21 -12.66 39.51
CA GLY A 15 21.39 -12.28 38.10
C GLY A 15 20.08 -11.92 37.39
N ILE A 16 19.00 -12.66 37.64
CA ILE A 16 17.68 -12.39 37.05
C ILE A 16 17.07 -11.09 37.63
N SER A 17 17.30 -10.79 38.91
CA SER A 17 16.82 -9.55 39.52
C SER A 17 17.56 -8.30 39.01
N MET A 18 18.81 -8.43 38.59
CA MET A 18 19.61 -7.32 38.04
C MET A 18 19.28 -6.99 36.58
N LEU A 19 18.78 -7.98 35.82
CA LEU A 19 18.35 -7.79 34.42
C LEU A 19 16.98 -7.09 34.30
N LEU A 20 16.11 -7.21 35.32
CA LEU A 20 14.79 -6.56 35.29
C LEU A 20 14.86 -5.04 35.50
N THR A 21 15.86 -4.53 36.23
CA THR A 21 16.01 -3.09 36.50
C THR A 21 16.56 -2.30 35.31
N LEU A 22 17.12 -2.97 34.30
CA LEU A 22 17.65 -2.33 33.08
C LEU A 22 16.56 -1.98 32.05
N PHE A 23 15.33 -2.47 32.21
CA PHE A 23 14.20 -2.13 31.33
C PHE A 23 13.40 -0.89 31.75
N LEU A 24 13.75 -0.25 32.87
CA LEU A 24 12.98 0.90 33.41
C LEU A 24 13.67 2.27 33.24
N LEU A 25 14.80 2.35 32.53
CA LEU A 25 15.51 3.62 32.22
C LEU A 25 15.53 3.90 30.70
N GLY A 26 14.37 3.80 30.07
CA GLY A 26 14.19 4.04 28.63
C GLY A 26 12.88 4.76 28.28
N CYS A 27 12.37 5.62 29.17
CA CYS A 27 11.40 6.66 28.82
C CYS A 27 12.02 8.01 29.17
N ASP A 28 13.06 8.38 28.43
CA ASP A 28 13.44 9.79 28.35
C ASP A 28 12.37 10.49 27.51
N SER A 29 11.61 11.37 28.14
CA SER A 29 10.66 12.28 27.51
C SER A 29 11.41 13.42 26.83
N THR A 30 12.31 13.07 25.91
CA THR A 30 12.92 14.02 24.99
C THR A 30 12.13 13.99 23.70
N ASN A 31 11.31 15.04 23.53
CA ASN A 31 10.89 15.65 22.27
C ASN A 31 11.29 14.86 21.01
N THR A 32 10.65 13.72 20.80
CA THR A 32 10.65 13.09 19.49
C THR A 32 9.74 13.99 18.69
N THR A 33 10.33 14.90 17.91
CA THR A 33 9.65 15.62 16.85
C THR A 33 8.89 14.55 16.08
N ALA A 34 7.57 14.51 16.28
CA ALA A 34 6.70 13.61 15.53
C ALA A 34 7.12 13.76 14.07
N PRO A 35 7.35 12.64 13.34
CA PRO A 35 7.77 12.73 11.94
C PRO A 35 6.80 13.68 11.28
N HIS A 36 7.32 14.81 10.78
CA HIS A 36 6.55 15.91 10.24
C HIS A 36 5.37 15.33 9.47
N SER A 37 4.16 15.44 10.04
CA SER A 37 2.97 15.04 9.31
C SER A 37 3.06 15.84 8.01
N PRO A 38 3.15 15.17 6.85
CA PRO A 38 3.38 15.86 5.59
C PRO A 38 2.30 16.93 5.50
N LYS A 39 2.70 18.21 5.29
CA LYS A 39 1.77 19.34 5.16
C LYS A 39 0.62 18.85 4.30
N GLN A 40 -0.54 18.66 4.92
CA GLN A 40 -1.66 18.03 4.24
C GLN A 40 -2.07 19.02 3.15
N ASN A 41 -1.71 18.71 1.91
CA ASN A 41 -2.09 19.53 0.76
C ASN A 41 -3.62 19.65 0.81
N LYS A 42 -4.12 20.88 0.66
CA LYS A 42 -5.56 21.16 0.64
C LYS A 42 -6.23 20.27 -0.40
N ALA A 43 -7.42 19.77 -0.09
CA ALA A 43 -8.22 19.00 -1.03
C ALA A 43 -8.53 19.83 -2.29
N THR A 44 -8.53 19.16 -3.44
CA THR A 44 -8.98 19.75 -4.70
C THR A 44 -10.47 19.99 -4.64
N GLU A 45 -10.96 21.18 -4.98
CA GLU A 45 -12.40 21.45 -5.12
C GLU A 45 -12.86 21.00 -6.51
N LEU A 46 -13.74 20.01 -6.59
CA LEU A 46 -14.28 19.48 -7.84
C LEU A 46 -15.60 20.16 -8.20
N SER A 47 -15.77 20.42 -9.48
CA SER A 47 -16.94 21.09 -10.04
C SER A 47 -17.16 20.64 -11.48
N SER A 48 -18.28 21.06 -12.07
CA SER A 48 -18.55 20.81 -13.49
C SER A 48 -17.48 21.37 -14.44
N LYS A 49 -16.66 22.33 -13.97
CA LYS A 49 -15.61 22.95 -14.79
C LYS A 49 -14.33 22.12 -14.90
N ASN A 50 -14.02 21.29 -13.90
CA ASN A 50 -12.73 20.59 -13.81
C ASN A 50 -12.85 19.06 -13.65
N ILE A 51 -14.05 18.52 -13.39
CA ILE A 51 -14.23 17.09 -13.10
C ILE A 51 -13.77 16.18 -14.24
N ASN A 52 -13.98 16.56 -15.51
CA ASN A 52 -13.56 15.72 -16.64
C ASN A 52 -12.04 15.69 -16.79
N GLU A 53 -11.36 16.83 -16.63
CA GLU A 53 -9.89 16.90 -16.66
C GLU A 53 -9.28 16.10 -15.50
N TYR A 54 -9.83 16.28 -14.29
CA TYR A 54 -9.40 15.54 -13.10
C TYR A 54 -9.57 14.03 -13.26
N ALA A 55 -10.72 13.59 -13.75
CA ALA A 55 -11.00 12.17 -13.97
C ALA A 55 -10.12 11.57 -15.08
N ASN A 56 -9.79 12.34 -16.12
CA ASN A 56 -8.83 11.93 -17.15
C ASN A 56 -7.42 11.76 -16.57
N GLU A 57 -6.96 12.69 -15.71
CA GLU A 57 -5.68 12.57 -15.00
C GLU A 57 -5.65 11.30 -14.13
N MET A 58 -6.73 11.05 -13.39
CA MET A 58 -6.87 9.88 -12.52
C MET A 58 -6.86 8.57 -13.31
N ALA A 59 -7.60 8.51 -14.43
CA ALA A 59 -7.63 7.35 -15.33
C ALA A 59 -6.25 7.04 -15.91
N ASN A 60 -5.54 8.06 -16.42
CA ASN A 60 -4.20 7.90 -16.97
C ASN A 60 -3.20 7.45 -15.90
N SER A 61 -3.31 8.02 -14.70
CA SER A 61 -2.50 7.64 -13.54
C SER A 61 -2.71 6.17 -13.18
N TYR A 62 -3.97 5.72 -13.10
CA TYR A 62 -4.33 4.32 -12.85
C TYR A 62 -3.71 3.37 -13.88
N ILE A 63 -3.92 3.66 -15.17
CA ILE A 63 -3.42 2.81 -16.27
C ILE A 63 -1.90 2.70 -16.19
N SER A 64 -1.21 3.83 -16.00
CA SER A 64 0.25 3.85 -15.88
C SER A 64 0.76 3.02 -14.71
N ILE A 65 0.22 3.22 -13.50
CA ILE A 65 0.74 2.49 -12.33
C ILE A 65 0.39 1.00 -12.38
N GLN A 66 -0.75 0.62 -12.98
CA GLN A 66 -1.12 -0.77 -13.19
C GLN A 66 -0.19 -1.44 -14.21
N GLU A 67 0.09 -0.79 -15.34
CA GLU A 67 1.00 -1.33 -16.36
C GLU A 67 2.40 -1.56 -15.82
N GLN A 68 2.90 -0.64 -14.99
CA GLN A 68 4.17 -0.81 -14.31
C GLN A 68 4.17 -2.05 -13.39
N LEU A 69 3.11 -2.26 -12.61
CA LEU A 69 2.95 -3.45 -11.77
C LEU A 69 3.00 -4.74 -12.59
N LEU A 70 2.17 -4.81 -13.64
CA LEU A 70 2.02 -6.02 -14.46
C LEU A 70 3.29 -6.33 -15.23
N LYS A 71 4.00 -5.31 -15.73
CA LYS A 71 5.30 -5.48 -16.38
C LYS A 71 6.32 -6.12 -15.45
N HIS A 72 6.47 -5.61 -14.23
CA HIS A 72 7.42 -6.17 -13.27
C HIS A 72 7.02 -7.57 -12.79
N TYR A 73 5.72 -7.82 -12.63
CA TYR A 73 5.20 -9.17 -12.36
C TYR A 73 5.58 -10.15 -13.49
N GLN A 74 5.35 -9.80 -14.75
CA GLN A 74 5.66 -10.64 -15.90
C GLN A 74 7.17 -10.93 -16.00
N GLN A 75 8.02 -9.93 -15.77
CA GLN A 75 9.48 -10.10 -15.75
C GLN A 75 9.93 -11.08 -14.66
N ALA A 76 9.40 -10.94 -13.45
CA ALA A 76 9.67 -11.85 -12.35
C ALA A 76 9.19 -13.27 -12.63
N LYS A 77 8.00 -13.41 -13.23
CA LYS A 77 7.46 -14.71 -13.63
C LYS A 77 8.35 -15.41 -14.66
N GLN A 78 8.77 -14.68 -15.70
CA GLN A 78 9.62 -15.21 -16.77
C GLN A 78 11.03 -15.57 -16.31
N SER A 79 11.58 -14.80 -15.37
CA SER A 79 12.92 -15.04 -14.81
C SER A 79 12.92 -15.97 -13.59
N ASN A 80 11.75 -16.46 -13.16
CA ASN A 80 11.56 -17.20 -11.90
C ASN A 80 12.15 -16.46 -10.68
N ASN A 81 12.04 -15.13 -10.66
CA ASN A 81 12.57 -14.26 -9.61
C ASN A 81 11.45 -13.54 -8.85
N THR A 82 10.75 -14.30 -8.00
CA THR A 82 9.69 -13.78 -7.12
C THR A 82 10.20 -12.68 -6.18
N TYR A 83 11.45 -12.77 -5.73
CA TYR A 83 12.04 -11.79 -4.81
C TYR A 83 12.10 -10.39 -5.43
N ASP A 84 12.53 -10.29 -6.69
CA ASP A 84 12.61 -9.00 -7.40
C ASP A 84 11.25 -8.31 -7.51
N PHE A 85 10.18 -9.06 -7.80
CA PHE A 85 8.83 -8.50 -7.81
C PHE A 85 8.40 -7.98 -6.44
N ILE A 86 8.68 -8.73 -5.37
CA ILE A 86 8.36 -8.32 -4.00
C ILE A 86 9.09 -7.02 -3.64
N GLN A 87 10.37 -6.94 -3.95
CA GLN A 87 11.19 -5.75 -3.68
C GLN A 87 10.67 -4.54 -4.44
N TYR A 88 10.42 -4.70 -5.75
CA TYR A 88 9.83 -3.66 -6.57
C TYR A 88 8.47 -3.21 -6.01
N ARG A 89 7.57 -4.16 -5.74
CA ARG A 89 6.23 -3.88 -5.24
C ARG A 89 6.29 -3.09 -3.93
N ASN A 90 7.10 -3.51 -2.98
CA ASN A 90 7.10 -2.94 -1.63
C ASN A 90 7.85 -1.62 -1.56
N HIS A 91 8.95 -1.45 -2.30
CA HIS A 91 9.85 -0.31 -2.14
C HIS A 91 9.75 0.74 -3.26
N LYS A 92 9.11 0.42 -4.39
CA LYS A 92 8.89 1.36 -5.50
C LYS A 92 7.42 1.59 -5.74
N TRP A 93 6.70 0.52 -6.07
CA TRP A 93 5.32 0.63 -6.51
C TRP A 93 4.34 1.04 -5.41
N THR A 94 4.43 0.43 -4.21
CA THR A 94 3.51 0.72 -3.10
C THR A 94 3.62 2.17 -2.62
N PRO A 95 4.82 2.74 -2.41
CA PRO A 95 4.94 4.17 -2.08
C PRO A 95 4.32 5.10 -3.13
N GLU A 96 4.54 4.83 -4.41
CA GLU A 96 3.98 5.62 -5.52
C GLU A 96 2.44 5.54 -5.54
N TYR A 97 1.90 4.32 -5.45
CA TYR A 97 0.47 4.07 -5.31
C TYR A 97 -0.12 4.78 -4.09
N MET A 98 0.51 4.68 -2.93
CA MET A 98 0.01 5.27 -1.68
C MET A 98 -0.04 6.79 -1.75
N SER A 99 0.95 7.44 -2.37
CA SER A 99 0.95 8.89 -2.58
C SER A 99 -0.29 9.35 -3.35
N MET A 100 -0.60 8.66 -4.45
CA MET A 100 -1.79 8.95 -5.26
C MET A 100 -3.09 8.57 -4.55
N LYS A 101 -3.14 7.41 -3.89
CA LYS A 101 -4.30 6.98 -3.09
C LYS A 101 -4.65 8.04 -2.05
N ILE A 102 -3.67 8.54 -1.30
CA ILE A 102 -3.90 9.57 -0.27
C ILE A 102 -4.51 10.83 -0.90
N ARG A 103 -4.00 11.27 -2.05
CA ARG A 103 -4.58 12.41 -2.80
C ARG A 103 -6.02 12.14 -3.20
N TYR A 104 -6.29 11.01 -3.87
CA TYR A 104 -7.61 10.70 -4.41
C TYR A 104 -8.64 10.40 -3.33
N SER A 105 -8.29 9.68 -2.26
CA SER A 105 -9.20 9.45 -1.13
C SER A 105 -9.54 10.78 -0.42
N ARG A 106 -8.57 11.68 -0.23
CA ARG A 106 -8.83 13.01 0.35
C ARG A 106 -9.78 13.82 -0.54
N ASP A 107 -9.52 13.86 -1.84
CA ASP A 107 -10.35 14.62 -2.78
C ASP A 107 -11.75 13.99 -2.93
N PHE A 108 -11.87 12.65 -2.85
CA PHE A 108 -13.16 11.98 -2.81
C PHE A 108 -14.01 12.40 -1.60
N GLU A 109 -13.44 12.29 -0.39
CA GLU A 109 -14.16 12.63 0.85
C GLU A 109 -14.60 14.09 0.87
N HIS A 110 -13.75 15.00 0.38
CA HIS A 110 -14.08 16.42 0.30
C HIS A 110 -15.21 16.72 -0.69
N ASN A 111 -15.32 15.96 -1.78
CA ASN A 111 -16.25 16.23 -2.88
C ASN A 111 -17.39 15.23 -2.99
N LYS A 112 -17.63 14.42 -1.96
CA LYS A 112 -18.56 13.28 -2.00
C LYS A 112 -19.94 13.63 -2.55
N ALA A 113 -20.55 14.70 -2.04
CA ALA A 113 -21.88 15.16 -2.46
C ALA A 113 -21.93 15.58 -3.94
N PHE A 114 -20.84 16.15 -4.47
CA PHE A 114 -20.74 16.48 -5.89
C PHE A 114 -20.56 15.22 -6.75
N LEU A 115 -19.71 14.29 -6.31
CA LEU A 115 -19.33 13.07 -7.03
C LEU A 115 -20.45 12.04 -7.13
N GLU A 116 -21.40 11.98 -6.20
CA GLU A 116 -22.53 11.03 -6.24
C GLU A 116 -23.32 11.03 -7.55
N LYS A 117 -23.28 12.14 -8.30
CA LYS A 117 -23.98 12.32 -9.57
C LYS A 117 -23.06 12.28 -10.80
N GLN A 118 -21.77 12.06 -10.60
CA GLN A 118 -20.79 12.11 -11.69
C GLN A 118 -20.50 10.71 -12.24
N PRO A 119 -20.41 10.55 -13.57
CA PRO A 119 -20.03 9.28 -14.18
C PRO A 119 -18.60 8.85 -13.83
N SER A 120 -17.76 9.78 -13.36
CA SER A 120 -16.38 9.51 -12.93
C SER A 120 -16.26 8.92 -11.52
N ALA A 121 -17.32 8.91 -10.71
CA ALA A 121 -17.27 8.43 -9.32
C ALA A 121 -16.72 6.99 -9.15
N PRO A 122 -17.00 6.03 -10.05
CA PRO A 122 -16.43 4.68 -9.92
C PRO A 122 -14.89 4.63 -9.99
N LEU A 123 -14.22 5.63 -10.59
CA LEU A 123 -12.75 5.66 -10.69
C LEU A 123 -12.08 5.61 -9.31
N PHE A 124 -12.68 6.23 -8.29
CA PHE A 124 -12.13 6.24 -6.93
C PHE A 124 -12.05 4.84 -6.34
N ALA A 125 -13.14 4.07 -6.42
CA ALA A 125 -13.16 2.69 -5.94
C ALA A 125 -12.23 1.78 -6.75
N ILE A 126 -12.19 1.95 -8.08
CA ILE A 126 -11.28 1.18 -8.95
C ILE A 126 -9.82 1.43 -8.53
N TYR A 127 -9.46 2.68 -8.27
CA TYR A 127 -8.12 3.04 -7.81
C TYR A 127 -7.79 2.43 -6.45
N GLU A 128 -8.72 2.46 -5.50
CA GLU A 128 -8.51 1.82 -4.20
C GLU A 128 -8.29 0.31 -4.31
N ASN A 129 -8.96 -0.36 -5.24
CA ASN A 129 -8.85 -1.80 -5.42
C ASN A 129 -7.52 -2.27 -6.05
N LEU A 130 -6.75 -1.38 -6.66
CA LEU A 130 -5.48 -1.72 -7.31
C LEU A 130 -4.46 -2.39 -6.36
N ILE A 131 -4.50 -2.07 -5.06
CA ILE A 131 -3.61 -2.69 -4.08
C ILE A 131 -3.81 -4.21 -3.98
N TYR A 132 -5.05 -4.68 -4.15
CA TYR A 132 -5.41 -6.09 -4.01
C TYR A 132 -4.90 -6.92 -5.18
N ILE A 133 -4.98 -6.38 -6.40
CA ILE A 133 -4.33 -6.98 -7.58
C ILE A 133 -2.85 -7.21 -7.30
N GLY A 134 -2.14 -6.18 -6.81
CA GLY A 134 -0.73 -6.30 -6.47
C GLY A 134 -0.44 -7.27 -5.32
N LEU A 135 -1.36 -7.45 -4.38
CA LEU A 135 -1.23 -8.44 -3.30
C LEU A 135 -1.42 -9.86 -3.84
N ASP A 136 -2.40 -10.09 -4.69
CA ASP A 136 -2.69 -11.42 -5.23
C ASP A 136 -1.62 -11.89 -6.21
N LEU A 137 -1.06 -11.01 -7.03
CA LEU A 137 0.11 -11.33 -7.85
C LEU A 137 1.31 -11.72 -6.98
N LYS A 138 1.54 -10.99 -5.88
CA LYS A 138 2.66 -11.25 -4.96
C LYS A 138 2.50 -12.61 -4.28
N ASN A 139 1.34 -12.85 -3.71
CA ASN A 139 1.09 -14.08 -2.98
C ASN A 139 1.00 -15.27 -3.94
N GLY A 140 0.42 -15.10 -5.13
CA GLY A 140 0.41 -16.11 -6.17
C GLY A 140 1.81 -16.55 -6.61
N LEU A 141 2.76 -15.60 -6.74
CA LEU A 141 4.17 -15.94 -6.99
C LEU A 141 4.86 -16.62 -5.80
N LEU A 142 4.54 -16.23 -4.56
CA LEU A 142 5.11 -16.84 -3.35
C LEU A 142 4.63 -18.26 -3.13
N GLU A 143 3.36 -18.51 -3.41
CA GLU A 143 2.64 -19.76 -3.16
C GLU A 143 2.67 -20.70 -4.38
N ASN A 144 3.24 -20.26 -5.51
CA ASN A 144 3.12 -20.92 -6.82
C ASN A 144 1.66 -21.22 -7.21
N ASP A 145 0.73 -20.34 -6.83
CA ASP A 145 -0.69 -20.46 -7.14
C ASP A 145 -1.01 -19.76 -8.47
N GLU A 146 -1.00 -20.55 -9.56
CA GLU A 146 -1.33 -20.07 -10.90
C GLU A 146 -2.76 -19.56 -11.02
N ALA A 147 -3.71 -20.16 -10.28
CA ALA A 147 -5.11 -19.76 -10.36
C ALA A 147 -5.31 -18.37 -9.75
N ARG A 148 -4.63 -18.09 -8.64
CA ARG A 148 -4.60 -16.75 -8.02
C ARG A 148 -3.95 -15.71 -8.92
N GLN A 149 -2.82 -16.06 -9.52
CA GLN A 149 -2.14 -15.21 -10.51
C GLN A 149 -3.09 -14.86 -11.67
N GLN A 150 -3.76 -15.86 -12.25
CA GLN A 150 -4.67 -15.67 -13.38
C GLN A 150 -5.87 -14.79 -13.01
N ARG A 151 -6.51 -15.02 -11.85
CA ARG A 151 -7.61 -14.18 -11.37
C ARG A 151 -7.20 -12.72 -11.21
N ALA A 152 -6.02 -12.47 -10.64
CA ALA A 152 -5.51 -11.12 -10.47
C ALA A 152 -5.26 -10.41 -11.81
N LEU A 153 -4.80 -11.13 -12.82
CA LEU A 153 -4.62 -10.60 -14.19
C LEU A 153 -5.97 -10.27 -14.86
N GLU A 154 -6.97 -11.15 -14.68
CA GLU A 154 -8.33 -10.90 -15.20
C GLU A 154 -9.01 -9.71 -14.52
N GLU A 155 -8.84 -9.58 -13.20
CA GLU A 155 -9.32 -8.41 -12.44
C GLU A 155 -8.61 -7.13 -12.89
N ALA A 156 -7.30 -7.20 -13.13
CA ALA A 156 -6.54 -6.07 -13.65
C ALA A 156 -7.07 -5.63 -15.02
N GLU A 157 -7.30 -6.57 -15.94
CA GLU A 157 -7.82 -6.25 -17.26
C GLU A 157 -9.24 -5.68 -17.20
N LYS A 158 -10.15 -6.31 -16.43
CA LYS A 158 -11.51 -5.80 -16.23
C LYS A 158 -11.52 -4.38 -15.68
N ALA A 159 -10.70 -4.11 -14.67
CA ALA A 159 -10.57 -2.79 -14.08
C ALA A 159 -10.01 -1.77 -15.09
N LYS A 160 -9.01 -2.14 -15.90
CA LYS A 160 -8.47 -1.29 -16.96
C LYS A 160 -9.53 -0.94 -18.00
N GLN A 161 -10.30 -1.91 -18.46
CA GLN A 161 -11.38 -1.69 -19.43
C GLN A 161 -12.47 -0.77 -18.85
N LEU A 162 -12.82 -0.94 -17.58
CA LEU A 162 -13.77 -0.05 -16.91
C LEU A 162 -13.23 1.40 -16.86
N VAL A 163 -11.96 1.60 -16.51
CA VAL A 163 -11.31 2.93 -16.52
C VAL A 163 -11.36 3.56 -17.92
N ILE A 164 -11.01 2.80 -18.96
CA ILE A 164 -11.06 3.27 -20.36
C ILE A 164 -12.48 3.65 -20.74
N SER A 165 -13.48 2.84 -20.38
CA SER A 165 -14.88 3.12 -20.68
C SER A 165 -15.39 4.41 -20.01
N ILE A 166 -15.01 4.64 -18.75
CA ILE A 166 -15.34 5.89 -18.04
C ILE A 166 -14.65 7.06 -18.74
N GLN A 167 -13.37 6.91 -19.09
CA GLN A 167 -12.62 7.95 -19.79
C GLN A 167 -13.26 8.34 -21.13
N GLN A 168 -13.85 7.38 -21.85
CA GLN A 168 -14.56 7.63 -23.10
C GLN A 168 -15.91 8.34 -22.88
N GLN A 169 -16.62 8.07 -21.78
CA GLN A 169 -17.88 8.72 -21.44
C GLN A 169 -17.72 10.20 -21.04
N LEU A 170 -16.51 10.61 -20.67
CA LEU A 170 -16.19 11.98 -20.24
C LEU A 170 -15.78 12.90 -21.41
N LYS A 171 -15.67 12.36 -22.63
CA LYS A 171 -15.42 13.10 -23.88
C LYS A 171 -16.71 13.62 -24.48
#